data_AF-A0A662T5C7-F1
#
_entry.id   AF-A0A662T5C7-F1
#
_cell.length_a   1.000
_cell.length_b   1.000
_cell.length_c   1.000
_cell.angle_alpha   90.00
_cell.angle_beta   90.00
_cell.angle_gamma   90.00
#
_symmetry.space_group_name_H-M   'P 1'
#
loop_
_entity.id
_entity.type
_entity.pdbx_description
1 polymer ?
#
loop_
_entity_poly.entity_id
_entity_poly.type
_entity_poly.pdbx_seq_one_letter_code
_entity_poly.pdbx_strand_id
1 'polypeptide(L)'
;MKPTHREEANMKDSELIAIAIAFAVKRHKLRSDSILAIDIRKRVITKVHLYLKGSPIKVVVEFDNNNQPARSYIEELALPIIMP
;
A
#
# COMPACT_ATOMS: atom_id res chain seq x y z
N MET A 1 22.54 31.33 -8.41
CA MET A 1 22.15 30.38 -7.35
C MET A 1 20.76 29.87 -7.65
N LYS A 2 20.58 28.56 -7.90
CA LYS A 2 19.25 27.96 -8.06
C LYS A 2 18.85 27.36 -6.71
N PRO A 3 17.66 27.65 -6.16
CA PRO A 3 17.18 26.91 -5.01
C PRO A 3 16.71 25.54 -5.49
N THR A 4 17.50 24.49 -5.25
CA THR A 4 17.01 23.10 -5.31
C THR A 4 16.37 22.76 -3.98
N HIS A 5 15.24 23.40 -3.66
CA HIS A 5 14.30 22.83 -2.71
C HIS A 5 13.51 21.78 -3.48
N ARG A 6 13.96 20.52 -3.38
CA ARG A 6 13.11 19.38 -3.69
C ARG A 6 12.04 19.40 -2.60
N GLU A 7 10.90 20.03 -2.87
CA GLU A 7 9.71 19.87 -2.04
C GLU A 7 9.35 18.38 -2.12
N GLU A 8 9.81 17.60 -1.14
CA GLU A 8 9.21 16.32 -0.86
C GLU A 8 7.76 16.63 -0.49
N ALA A 9 6.86 16.42 -1.44
CA ALA A 9 5.43 16.54 -1.21
C ALA A 9 5.06 15.59 -0.09
N ASN A 10 4.95 16.10 1.14
CA ASN A 10 4.67 15.29 2.31
C ASN A 10 3.16 14.97 2.31
N MET A 11 2.79 13.98 1.50
CA MET A 11 1.42 13.52 1.36
C MET A 11 0.95 12.93 2.68
N LYS A 12 -0.28 13.29 3.09
CA LYS A 12 -0.87 12.75 4.31
C LYS A 12 -1.16 11.27 4.13
N ASP A 13 -1.01 10.50 5.20
CA ASP A 13 -1.26 9.05 5.20
C ASP A 13 -2.65 8.69 4.70
N SER A 14 -3.66 9.50 5.04
CA SER A 14 -5.03 9.32 4.56
C SER A 14 -5.15 9.38 3.03
N GLU A 15 -4.35 10.20 2.38
CA GLU A 15 -4.35 10.38 0.93
C GLU A 15 -3.61 9.23 0.24
N LEU A 16 -2.46 8.80 0.78
CA LEU A 16 -1.76 7.58 0.37
C LEU A 16 -2.69 6.36 0.44
N ILE A 17 -3.42 6.22 1.54
CA ILE A 17 -4.39 5.14 1.73
C ILE A 17 -5.48 5.19 0.65
N ALA A 18 -6.10 6.35 0.43
CA ALA A 18 -7.17 6.50 -0.55
C ALA A 18 -6.69 6.13 -1.97
N ILE A 19 -5.51 6.61 -2.36
CA ILE A 19 -4.90 6.29 -3.66
C ILE A 19 -4.61 4.78 -3.76
N ALA A 20 -4.04 4.18 -2.71
CA ALA A 20 -3.75 2.75 -2.69
C ALA A 20 -5.02 1.90 -2.87
N ILE A 21 -6.09 2.23 -2.14
CA ILE A 21 -7.39 1.54 -2.25
C ILE A 21 -7.92 1.67 -3.67
N ALA A 22 -7.98 2.89 -4.23
CA ALA A 22 -8.49 3.12 -5.57
C ALA A 22 -7.70 2.34 -6.64
N PHE A 23 -6.37 2.34 -6.52
CA PHE A 23 -5.48 1.60 -7.42
C PHE A 23 -5.71 0.09 -7.32
N ALA A 24 -5.80 -0.43 -6.10
CA ALA A 24 -6.01 -1.85 -5.83
C ALA A 24 -7.40 -2.35 -6.27
N VAL A 25 -8.46 -1.56 -6.05
CA VAL A 25 -9.82 -1.82 -6.56
C VAL A 25 -9.81 -1.90 -8.08
N LYS A 26 -9.18 -0.95 -8.76
CA LYS A 26 -9.13 -0.91 -10.23
C LYS A 26 -8.39 -2.12 -10.81
N ARG A 27 -7.22 -2.43 -10.25
CA ARG A 27 -6.27 -3.43 -10.78
C ARG A 27 -6.60 -4.86 -10.38
N HIS A 28 -6.93 -5.09 -9.12
CA HIS A 28 -7.17 -6.43 -8.57
C HIS A 28 -8.66 -6.74 -8.39
N LYS A 29 -9.56 -5.85 -8.81
CA LYS A 29 -11.02 -6.00 -8.65
C LYS A 29 -11.43 -6.21 -7.19
N LEU A 30 -10.64 -5.63 -6.27
CA LEU A 30 -10.99 -5.62 -4.86
C LEU A 30 -12.26 -4.80 -4.65
N ARG A 31 -13.06 -5.22 -3.68
CA ARG A 31 -14.11 -4.38 -3.14
C ARG A 31 -13.55 -3.65 -1.92
N SER A 32 -13.81 -2.35 -1.78
CA SER A 32 -13.30 -1.58 -0.65
C SER A 32 -13.82 -2.10 0.70
N ASP A 33 -15.03 -2.65 0.74
CA ASP A 33 -15.66 -3.22 1.93
C ASP A 33 -15.04 -4.56 2.39
N SER A 34 -14.22 -5.20 1.55
CA SER A 34 -13.46 -6.39 1.92
C SER A 34 -12.15 -6.08 2.66
N ILE A 35 -11.74 -4.81 2.74
CA ILE A 35 -10.54 -4.41 3.47
C ILE A 35 -10.84 -4.43 4.98
N LEU A 36 -10.03 -5.17 5.72
CA LEU A 36 -10.10 -5.30 7.17
C LEU A 36 -9.19 -4.27 7.87
N ALA A 37 -7.96 -4.14 7.38
CA ALA A 37 -6.93 -3.34 8.00
C ALA A 37 -5.95 -2.80 6.94
N ILE A 38 -5.26 -1.72 7.29
CA ILE A 38 -4.32 -1.04 6.41
C ILE A 38 -3.06 -0.73 7.20
N ASP A 39 -1.90 -1.05 6.63
CA ASP A 39 -0.57 -0.73 7.20
C ASP A 39 0.24 0.07 6.16
N ILE A 40 0.95 1.09 6.62
CA ILE A 40 1.82 1.92 5.78
C ILE A 40 3.27 1.71 6.23
N ARG A 41 4.11 1.28 5.30
CA ARG A 41 5.54 1.09 5.52
C ARG A 41 6.34 2.07 4.68
N LYS A 42 6.88 3.11 5.32
CA LYS A 42 7.75 4.11 4.71
C LYS A 42 9.21 3.76 4.98
N ARG A 43 9.80 2.93 4.11
CA ARG A 43 11.25 2.63 4.13
C ARG A 43 11.91 3.25 2.89
N VAL A 44 12.71 2.49 2.15
CA VAL A 44 13.28 2.90 0.85
C VAL A 44 12.18 3.10 -0.20
N ILE A 45 11.10 2.32 -0.10
CA ILE A 45 9.91 2.43 -0.94
C ILE A 45 8.72 2.49 0.00
N THR A 46 7.81 3.45 -0.23
CA THR A 46 6.56 3.53 0.50
C THR A 46 5.62 2.44 0.02
N LYS A 47 5.15 1.60 0.95
CA LYS A 47 4.19 0.53 0.67
C LYS A 47 2.95 0.69 1.52
N VAL A 48 1.79 0.49 0.90
CA VAL A 48 0.50 0.37 1.59
C VAL A 48 0.04 -1.07 1.48
N HIS A 49 -0.12 -1.72 2.62
CA HIS A 49 -0.60 -3.09 2.73
C HIS A 49 -2.11 -3.06 3.05
N LEU A 50 -2.91 -3.68 2.20
CA LEU A 50 -4.35 -3.82 2.33
C LEU A 50 -4.68 -5.26 2.73
N TYR A 51 -5.03 -5.46 4.00
CA TYR A 51 -5.41 -6.75 4.54
C TYR A 51 -6.89 -7.01 4.30
N LEU A 52 -7.23 -8.19 3.80
CA LEU A 52 -8.60 -8.51 3.38
C LEU A 52 -9.29 -9.41 4.41
N LYS A 53 -10.59 -9.20 4.62
CA LYS A 53 -11.43 -10.00 5.52
C LYS A 53 -11.46 -11.45 5.07
N GLY A 54 -11.15 -12.37 5.98
CA GLY A 54 -11.23 -13.81 5.74
C GLY A 54 -10.31 -14.33 4.64
N SER A 55 -9.27 -13.57 4.26
CA SER A 55 -8.38 -13.94 3.17
C SER A 55 -6.97 -14.22 3.68
N PRO A 56 -6.31 -15.30 3.25
CA PRO A 56 -4.92 -15.58 3.58
C PRO A 56 -3.93 -14.74 2.75
N ILE A 57 -4.40 -13.72 2.05
CA ILE A 57 -3.59 -12.82 1.23
C ILE A 57 -3.84 -11.37 1.61
N LYS A 58 -2.87 -10.52 1.30
CA LYS A 58 -2.99 -9.06 1.30
C LYS A 58 -2.62 -8.51 -0.07
N VAL A 59 -3.11 -7.32 -0.38
CA VAL A 59 -2.64 -6.56 -1.54
C VAL A 59 -1.64 -5.51 -1.08
N VAL A 60 -0.52 -5.43 -1.76
CA VAL A 60 0.52 -4.44 -1.49
C VAL A 60 0.56 -3.47 -2.66
N VAL A 61 0.46 -2.18 -2.35
CA VAL A 61 0.64 -1.09 -3.31
C VAL A 61 1.93 -0.37 -2.99
N GLU A 62 2.82 -0.26 -3.96
CA GLU A 62 4.07 0.48 -3.83
C GLU A 62 3.97 1.83 -4.52
N PHE A 63 4.52 2.83 -3.86
CA PHE A 63 4.57 4.20 -4.31
C PHE A 63 5.99 4.56 -4.72
N ASP A 64 6.11 5.34 -5.79
CA ASP A 64 7.38 5.94 -6.19
C ASP A 64 7.74 7.16 -5.32
N ASN A 65 8.88 7.79 -5.63
CA ASN A 65 9.37 8.97 -4.93
C ASN A 65 8.48 10.21 -5.11
N ASN A 66 7.52 10.18 -6.03
CA ASN A 66 6.53 11.25 -6.26
C ASN A 66 5.19 10.92 -5.58
N ASN A 67 5.17 9.92 -4.70
CA ASN A 67 3.95 9.39 -4.06
C ASN A 67 2.88 8.98 -5.07
N GLN A 68 3.28 8.48 -6.24
CA GLN A 68 2.37 7.88 -7.21
C GLN A 68 2.42 6.35 -7.10
N PRO A 69 1.27 5.66 -7.22
CA PRO A 69 1.24 4.21 -7.17
C PRO A 69 1.95 3.64 -8.40
N ALA A 70 3.12 3.07 -8.20
CA ALA A 70 3.98 2.55 -9.26
C ALA A 70 3.62 1.09 -9.62
N ARG A 71 3.33 0.27 -8.61
CA ARG A 71 2.97 -1.15 -8.79
C ARG A 71 2.08 -1.66 -7.67
N SER A 72 1.33 -2.72 -7.96
CA SER A 72 0.64 -3.49 -6.91
C SER A 72 0.68 -4.99 -7.20
N TYR A 73 0.71 -5.78 -6.13
CA TYR A 73 0.80 -7.22 -6.19
C TYR A 73 0.12 -7.87 -4.97
N ILE A 74 -0.14 -9.17 -5.07
CA ILE A 74 -0.73 -9.99 -4.01
C ILE A 74 0.39 -10.70 -3.27
N GLU A 75 0.31 -10.74 -1.94
CA GLU A 75 1.27 -11.44 -1.08
C GLU A 75 0.49 -12.33 -0.10
N GLU A 76 0.93 -13.57 0.09
CA GLU A 76 0.37 -14.44 1.12
C GLU A 76 0.69 -13.90 2.53
N LEU A 77 -0.24 -14.06 3.44
CA LEU A 77 -0.01 -13.83 4.85
C LEU A 77 0.82 -14.99 5.37
N ALA A 78 1.99 -14.69 5.96
CA ALA A 78 2.78 -15.70 6.64
C ALA A 78 1.91 -16.39 7.69
N LEU A 79 1.61 -17.68 7.47
CA LEU A 79 0.97 -18.50 8.49
C LEU A 79 1.96 -18.62 9.66
N PRO A 80 1.48 -18.51 10.91
CA PRO A 80 2.33 -18.90 12.04
C PRO A 80 2.76 -20.35 11.81
N ILE A 81 4.08 -20.58 11.77
CA ILE A 81 4.62 -21.94 11.76
C ILE A 81 4.26 -22.52 13.12
N ILE A 82 3.21 -23.32 13.18
CA ILE A 82 2.94 -24.16 14.34
C ILE A 82 3.92 -25.32 14.22
N MET A 83 5.10 -25.18 14.85
CA MET A 83 5.99 -26.31 15.05
C MET A 83 5.32 -27.26 16.07
N PRO A 84 5.20 -28.56 15.77
CA PRO A 84 4.61 -29.55 16.69
C PRO A 84 5.45 -29.74 17.96
#